data_AF-A0A920F027-F1
#
_entry.id   AF-A0A920F027-F1
#
_cell.length_a   1.000
_cell.length_b   1.000
_cell.length_c   1.000
_cell.angle_alpha   90.00
_cell.angle_beta   90.00
_cell.angle_gamma   90.00
#
_symmetry.space_group_name_H-M   'P 1'
#
loop_
_entity.id
_entity.type
_entity.pdbx_description
1 polymer ?
#
loop_
_entity_poly.entity_id
_entity_poly.type
_entity_poly.pdbx_seq_one_letter_code
_entity_poly.pdbx_strand_id
1 'polypeptide(L)'
;MQDELNDNIQKQADEAEKQKVVLEETVQERTSELREKSTMMEGISNQLAKYIPPQIHEALFAGKVDTEIKTRRRKLTVFFSDIKNFTATSENMQPEDLTKYLNEYFSEMTKIAVKHGAQKLISIWDSMMVFLETQRQEEKKKMQGRV
;
A
#
# COMPACT_ATOMS: atom_id res chain seq x y z
N MET A 1 -45.41 -11.88 -52.35
CA MET A 1 -44.97 -10.60 -51.76
C MET A 1 -45.24 -10.49 -50.26
N GLN A 2 -46.49 -10.60 -49.76
CA GLN A 2 -46.73 -10.56 -48.30
C GLN A 2 -46.18 -11.80 -47.57
N ASP A 3 -46.31 -12.99 -48.15
CA ASP A 3 -45.79 -14.23 -47.52
C ASP A 3 -44.26 -14.27 -47.46
N GLU A 4 -43.56 -13.90 -48.54
CA GLU A 4 -42.09 -13.79 -48.55
C GLU A 4 -41.56 -12.73 -47.57
N LEU A 5 -42.32 -11.66 -47.35
CA LEU A 5 -41.97 -10.63 -46.39
C LEU A 5 -42.11 -11.16 -44.95
N ASN A 6 -43.19 -11.91 -44.68
CA ASN A 6 -43.42 -12.53 -43.38
C ASN A 6 -42.38 -13.61 -43.05
N ASP A 7 -42.01 -14.44 -44.03
CA ASP A 7 -40.97 -15.47 -43.87
C ASP A 7 -39.60 -14.85 -43.58
N ASN A 8 -39.24 -13.73 -44.23
CA ASN A 8 -37.99 -13.04 -43.94
C ASN A 8 -37.96 -12.39 -42.56
N ILE A 9 -39.08 -11.82 -42.10
CA ILE A 9 -39.19 -11.25 -40.75
C ILE A 9 -39.04 -12.35 -39.71
N GLN A 10 -39.70 -13.50 -39.90
CA GLN A 10 -39.58 -14.63 -38.98
C GLN A 10 -38.16 -15.17 -38.93
N LYS A 11 -37.51 -15.31 -40.09
CA LYS A 11 -36.13 -15.79 -40.18
C LYS A 11 -35.13 -14.85 -39.51
N GLN A 12 -35.31 -13.54 -39.64
CA GLN A 12 -34.48 -12.55 -38.93
C GLN A 12 -34.73 -12.54 -37.42
N ALA A 13 -35.98 -12.72 -36.97
CA ALA A 13 -36.29 -12.84 -35.55
C ALA A 13 -35.62 -14.07 -34.92
N ASP A 14 -35.65 -15.21 -35.61
CA ASP A 14 -35.01 -16.45 -35.16
C ASP A 14 -33.47 -16.33 -35.14
N GLU A 15 -32.87 -15.63 -36.12
CA GLU A 15 -31.42 -15.36 -36.13
C GLU A 15 -31.01 -14.38 -35.02
N ALA A 16 -31.82 -13.35 -34.76
CA ALA A 16 -31.58 -12.40 -33.67
C ALA A 16 -31.68 -13.07 -32.29
N GLU A 17 -32.62 -14.00 -32.11
CA GLU A 17 -32.76 -14.76 -30.87
C GLU A 17 -31.56 -15.69 -30.64
N LYS A 18 -31.07 -16.36 -31.69
CA LYS A 18 -29.82 -17.15 -31.61
C LYS A 18 -28.61 -16.29 -31.25
N GLN A 19 -28.45 -15.12 -31.88
CA GLN A 19 -27.36 -14.20 -31.57
C GLN A 19 -27.43 -13.68 -30.13
N LYS A 20 -28.65 -13.38 -29.64
CA LYS A 20 -28.87 -12.93 -28.26
C LYS A 20 -28.44 -14.00 -27.25
N VAL A 21 -28.79 -15.27 -27.47
CA VAL A 21 -28.41 -16.38 -26.60
C VAL A 21 -26.88 -16.54 -26.54
N VAL A 22 -26.22 -16.55 -27.70
CA VAL A 22 -24.75 -16.66 -27.76
C VAL A 22 -24.06 -15.47 -27.09
N LEU A 23 -24.61 -14.26 -27.25
CA LEU A 23 -24.08 -13.07 -26.61
C LEU A 23 -24.24 -13.12 -25.08
N GLU A 24 -25.40 -13.55 -24.58
CA GLU A 24 -25.64 -13.73 -23.15
C GLU A 24 -24.67 -14.74 -22.54
N GLU A 25 -24.45 -15.87 -23.23
CA GLU A 25 -23.47 -16.89 -22.83
C GLU A 25 -22.04 -16.32 -22.80
N THR A 26 -21.65 -15.58 -23.84
CA THR A 26 -20.33 -14.94 -23.92
C THR A 26 -20.14 -13.90 -22.80
N VAL A 27 -21.15 -13.08 -22.53
CA VAL A 27 -21.09 -12.07 -21.45
C VAL A 27 -20.98 -12.76 -20.10
N GLN A 28 -21.72 -13.85 -19.87
CA GLN A 28 -21.64 -14.61 -18.64
C GLN A 28 -20.25 -15.22 -18.44
N GLU A 29 -19.69 -15.83 -19.48
CA GLU A 29 -18.35 -16.42 -19.47
C GLU A 29 -17.27 -15.36 -19.16
N ARG A 30 -17.29 -14.23 -19.87
CA ARG A 30 -16.35 -13.11 -19.66
C ARG A 30 -16.50 -12.47 -18.28
N THR A 31 -17.72 -12.41 -17.76
CA THR A 31 -17.98 -11.90 -16.40
C THR A 31 -17.42 -12.86 -15.35
N SER A 32 -17.47 -14.17 -15.60
CA SER A 32 -16.84 -15.18 -14.74
C SER A 32 -15.32 -15.05 -14.76
N GLU A 33 -14.71 -14.98 -15.94
CA GLU A 33 -13.26 -14.78 -16.08
C GLU A 33 -12.78 -13.49 -15.39
N LEU A 34 -13.53 -12.40 -15.54
CA LEU A 34 -13.21 -11.12 -14.89
C LEU A 34 -13.29 -11.22 -13.37
N ARG A 35 -14.29 -11.94 -12.84
CA ARG A 35 -14.40 -12.18 -11.40
C ARG A 35 -13.23 -12.99 -10.87
N GLU A 36 -12.83 -14.06 -11.56
CA GLU A 36 -11.67 -14.87 -11.17
C GLU A 36 -10.37 -14.07 -11.17
N LYS A 37 -10.14 -13.27 -12.21
CA LYS A 37 -8.96 -12.38 -12.25
C LYS A 37 -9.01 -11.33 -11.14
N SER A 38 -10.18 -10.77 -10.86
CA SER A 38 -10.35 -9.77 -9.80
C SER A 38 -10.07 -10.37 -8.42
N THR A 39 -10.59 -11.57 -8.12
CA THR A 39 -10.33 -12.25 -6.84
C THR A 39 -8.87 -12.67 -6.70
N MET A 40 -8.24 -13.12 -7.79
CA MET A 40 -6.80 -13.41 -7.80
C MET A 40 -5.98 -12.14 -7.52
N MET A 41 -6.29 -11.02 -8.18
CA MET A 41 -5.62 -9.74 -7.98
C MET A 41 -5.77 -9.24 -6.54
N GLU A 42 -6.96 -9.37 -5.96
CA GLU A 42 -7.24 -9.01 -4.58
C GLU A 42 -6.46 -9.87 -3.58
N GLY A 43 -6.36 -11.18 -3.84
CA GLY A 43 -5.53 -12.10 -3.05
C GLY A 43 -4.05 -11.72 -3.05
N ILE A 44 -3.47 -11.46 -4.23
CA ILE A 44 -2.07 -11.03 -4.37
C ILE A 44 -1.83 -9.69 -3.67
N SER A 45 -2.74 -8.73 -3.84
CA SER A 45 -2.60 -7.42 -3.23
C SER A 45 -2.64 -7.48 -1.69
N ASN A 46 -3.54 -8.29 -1.11
CA ASN A 46 -3.60 -8.53 0.32
C ASN A 46 -2.33 -9.19 0.88
N GLN A 47 -1.64 -10.02 0.10
CA GLN A 47 -0.35 -10.57 0.47
C GLN A 47 0.75 -9.49 0.46
N LEU A 48 0.74 -8.62 -0.55
CA LEU A 48 1.69 -7.51 -0.69
C LEU A 48 1.48 -6.40 0.36
N ALA A 49 0.27 -6.23 0.89
CA ALA A 49 -0.05 -5.27 1.94
C ALA A 49 0.82 -5.43 3.21
N LYS A 50 1.40 -6.62 3.45
CA LYS A 50 2.32 -6.89 4.56
C LYS A 50 3.71 -6.26 4.37
N TYR A 51 4.08 -5.95 3.13
CA TYR A 51 5.43 -5.51 2.76
C TYR A 51 5.48 -4.09 2.20
N ILE A 52 4.31 -3.51 1.89
CA ILE A 52 4.19 -2.19 1.28
C ILE A 52 3.45 -1.26 2.26
N PRO A 53 3.87 0.02 2.42
CA PRO A 53 3.15 0.98 3.25
C PRO A 53 1.66 1.06 2.90
N PRO A 54 0.75 1.17 3.89
CA PRO A 54 -0.71 1.19 3.65
C PRO A 54 -1.14 2.25 2.64
N GLN A 55 -0.49 3.42 2.66
CA GLN A 55 -0.76 4.53 1.73
C GLN A 55 -0.52 4.14 0.27
N ILE A 56 0.46 3.29 -0.01
CA ILE A 56 0.77 2.83 -1.37
C ILE A 56 -0.20 1.71 -1.76
N HIS A 57 -0.52 0.79 -0.85
CA HIS A 57 -1.51 -0.26 -1.08
C HIS A 57 -2.89 0.31 -1.43
N GLU A 58 -3.38 1.29 -0.66
CA GLU A 58 -4.64 1.97 -0.93
C GLU A 58 -4.64 2.73 -2.26
N ALA A 59 -3.52 3.40 -2.60
CA ALA A 59 -3.38 4.12 -3.87
C ALA A 59 -3.40 3.18 -5.09
N LEU A 60 -2.70 2.03 -4.98
CA LEU A 60 -2.69 0.99 -6.01
C LEU A 60 -4.10 0.41 -6.24
N PHE A 61 -4.84 0.12 -5.17
CA PHE A 61 -6.20 -0.44 -5.25
C PHE A 61 -7.23 0.57 -5.77
N ALA A 62 -7.11 1.84 -5.40
CA ALA A 62 -8.04 2.88 -5.81
C ALA A 62 -7.92 3.25 -7.30
N GLY A 63 -7.01 2.61 -8.06
CA GLY A 63 -6.71 2.97 -9.45
C GLY A 63 -6.11 4.38 -9.58
N LYS A 64 -5.75 5.00 -8.47
CA LYS A 64 -5.12 6.32 -8.40
C LYS A 64 -3.62 6.12 -8.59
N VAL A 65 -3.23 5.83 -9.83
CA VAL A 65 -1.83 5.86 -10.27
C VAL A 65 -1.41 7.33 -10.45
N ASP A 66 -1.58 8.14 -9.42
CA ASP A 66 -0.84 9.40 -9.32
C ASP A 66 0.35 9.13 -8.41
N THR A 67 1.32 8.43 -9.00
CA THR A 67 2.62 8.10 -8.40
C THR A 67 3.59 9.26 -8.52
N GLU A 68 3.12 10.49 -8.71
CA GLU A 68 3.99 11.66 -8.68
C GLU A 68 4.69 11.75 -7.31
N ILE A 69 5.94 11.31 -7.28
CA ILE A 69 6.86 11.53 -6.17
C ILE A 69 7.18 13.02 -6.16
N LYS A 70 6.31 13.80 -5.49
CA LYS A 70 6.52 15.23 -5.30
C LYS A 70 7.65 15.41 -4.30
N THR A 71 8.81 15.82 -4.79
CA THR A 71 9.93 16.19 -3.94
C THR A 71 9.58 17.47 -3.18
N ARG A 72 9.62 17.40 -1.85
CA ARG A 72 9.41 18.56 -0.97
C ARG A 72 10.61 18.73 -0.07
N ARG A 73 11.13 19.96 0.02
CA ARG A 73 12.20 20.30 0.95
C ARG A 73 11.59 20.49 2.35
N ARG A 74 11.91 19.59 3.28
CA ARG A 74 11.44 19.62 4.67
C ARG A 74 12.63 19.71 5.62
N LYS A 75 12.47 20.36 6.78
CA LYS A 75 13.48 20.37 7.84
C LYS A 75 13.24 19.17 8.74
N LEU A 76 14.21 18.25 8.76
CA LEU A 76 14.17 17.03 9.54
C LEU A 76 15.32 17.03 10.55
N THR A 77 15.05 16.50 11.74
CA THR A 77 16.04 16.02 12.70
C THR A 77 16.11 14.51 12.52
N VAL A 78 17.33 13.99 12.36
CA VAL A 78 17.57 12.55 12.28
C VAL A 78 18.33 12.13 13.52
N PHE A 79 17.82 11.14 14.23
CA PHE A 79 18.46 10.52 15.38
C PHE A 79 18.97 9.14 14.99
N PHE A 80 20.18 8.81 15.43
CA PHE A 80 20.83 7.53 15.22
C PHE A 80 21.14 6.89 16.57
N SER A 81 20.86 5.59 16.68
CA SER A 81 21.17 4.77 17.85
C SER A 81 21.78 3.46 17.39
N ASP A 82 22.77 2.97 18.11
CA ASP A 82 23.44 1.70 17.81
C ASP A 82 23.80 0.99 19.13
N ILE A 83 23.76 -0.35 19.13
CA ILE A 83 24.00 -1.14 20.34
C ILE A 83 25.51 -1.30 20.52
N LYS A 84 26.02 -0.81 21.65
CA LYS A 84 27.44 -0.94 21.98
C LYS A 84 27.86 -2.41 22.07
N ASN A 85 28.99 -2.73 21.45
CA ASN A 85 29.61 -4.06 21.45
C ASN A 85 28.71 -5.19 20.90
N PHE A 86 27.76 -4.85 20.03
CA PHE A 86 26.81 -5.82 19.48
C PHE A 86 27.48 -7.04 18.86
N THR A 87 28.54 -6.86 18.05
CA THR A 87 29.24 -7.98 17.39
C THR A 87 29.69 -9.05 18.39
N ALA A 88 30.45 -8.65 19.43
CA ALA A 88 30.94 -9.57 20.46
C ALA A 88 29.79 -10.22 21.26
N THR A 89 28.71 -9.48 21.52
CA THR A 89 27.53 -10.04 22.19
C THR A 89 26.82 -11.05 21.29
N SER A 90 26.62 -10.74 20.01
CA SER A 90 25.90 -11.58 19.05
C SER A 90 26.60 -12.91 18.77
N GLU A 91 27.94 -12.93 18.73
CA GLU A 91 28.73 -14.15 18.51
C GLU A 91 28.58 -15.19 19.63
N ASN A 92 28.20 -14.75 20.84
CA ASN A 92 28.05 -15.63 22.01
C ASN A 92 26.59 -15.99 22.31
N MET A 93 25.63 -15.51 21.51
CA MET A 93 24.21 -15.75 21.72
C MET A 93 23.69 -16.79 20.73
N GLN A 94 22.70 -17.59 21.16
CA GLN A 94 21.93 -18.40 20.23
C GLN A 94 21.05 -17.49 19.35
N PRO A 95 20.78 -17.85 18.09
CA PRO A 95 20.00 -17.04 17.16
C PRO A 95 18.62 -16.61 17.71
N GLU A 96 17.95 -17.49 18.45
CA GLU A 96 16.65 -17.24 19.06
C GLU A 96 16.73 -16.17 20.14
N ASP A 97 17.77 -16.22 20.98
CA ASP A 97 18.02 -15.25 22.05
C ASP A 97 18.42 -13.89 21.49
N LEU A 98 19.25 -13.87 20.44
CA LEU A 98 19.64 -12.65 19.74
C LEU A 98 18.42 -11.96 19.12
N THR A 99 17.55 -12.74 18.48
CA THR A 99 16.29 -12.22 17.89
C THR A 99 15.39 -11.64 18.96
N LYS A 100 15.25 -12.31 20.11
CA LYS A 100 14.46 -11.82 21.24
C LYS A 100 15.02 -10.51 21.80
N TYR A 101 16.33 -10.44 21.98
CA TYR A 101 17.03 -9.26 22.47
C TYR A 101 16.84 -8.04 21.56
N LEU A 102 17.01 -8.21 20.24
CA LEU A 102 16.79 -7.15 19.27
C LEU A 102 15.32 -6.69 19.25
N ASN A 103 14.38 -7.63 19.26
CA ASN A 103 12.95 -7.30 19.27
C ASN A 103 12.54 -6.51 20.50
N GLU A 104 13.08 -6.86 21.67
CA GLU A 104 12.82 -6.13 22.91
C GLU A 104 13.36 -4.69 22.83
N TYR A 105 14.62 -4.52 22.43
CA TYR A 105 15.23 -3.20 22.23
C TYR A 105 14.46 -2.34 21.23
N PHE A 106 14.17 -2.87 20.03
CA PHE A 106 13.47 -2.11 19.00
C PHE A 106 12.02 -1.80 19.40
N SER A 107 11.35 -2.68 20.15
CA SER A 107 10.00 -2.43 20.63
C SER A 107 9.96 -1.24 21.60
N GLU A 108 10.86 -1.22 22.59
CA GLU A 108 10.94 -0.11 23.55
C GLU A 108 11.37 1.20 22.88
N MET A 109 12.36 1.15 22.00
CA MET A 109 12.82 2.32 21.26
C MET A 109 11.75 2.87 20.32
N THR A 110 10.97 1.99 19.67
CA THR A 110 9.83 2.38 18.82
C THR A 110 8.75 3.09 19.63
N LYS A 111 8.40 2.57 20.82
CA LYS A 111 7.44 3.22 21.71
C LYS A 111 7.88 4.65 22.07
N ILE A 112 9.16 4.85 22.39
CA ILE A 112 9.72 6.16 22.70
C ILE A 112 9.69 7.08 21.47
N ALA A 113 10.11 6.57 20.30
CA ALA A 113 10.14 7.35 19.08
C ALA A 113 8.74 7.82 18.64
N VAL A 114 7.75 6.91 18.68
CA VAL A 114 6.35 7.24 18.38
C VAL A 114 5.81 8.29 19.37
N LYS A 115 6.13 8.17 20.67
CA LYS A 115 5.76 9.17 21.68
C LYS A 115 6.31 10.57 21.36
N HIS A 116 7.47 10.67 20.73
CA HIS A 116 8.08 11.94 20.33
C HIS A 116 7.71 12.39 18.91
N GLY A 117 6.74 11.72 18.27
CA GLY A 117 6.25 12.10 16.95
C GLY A 117 7.18 11.72 15.81
N ALA A 118 7.91 10.60 15.92
CA ALA A 118 8.67 10.05 14.81
C ALA A 118 7.76 9.74 13.61
N GLN A 119 8.13 10.23 12.42
CA GLN A 119 7.38 9.97 11.18
C GLN A 119 7.86 8.70 10.48
N LYS A 120 9.15 8.38 10.62
CA LYS A 120 9.76 7.21 9.99
C LYS A 120 10.84 6.63 10.89
N LEU A 121 10.82 5.30 11.00
CA LEU A 121 11.80 4.49 11.70
C LEU A 121 12.42 3.52 10.71
N ILE A 122 13.74 3.38 10.76
CA ILE A 122 14.49 2.40 9.97
C ILE A 122 15.43 1.67 10.93
N SER A 123 15.30 0.35 11.03
CA SER A 123 16.25 -0.50 11.75
C SER A 123 17.07 -1.30 10.75
N ILE A 124 18.39 -1.29 10.91
CA ILE A 124 19.33 -2.05 10.08
C ILE A 124 20.31 -2.70 11.05
N TRP A 125 20.30 -4.03 11.12
CA TRP A 125 21.09 -4.80 12.10
C TRP A 125 20.78 -4.38 13.55
N ASP A 126 21.77 -3.88 14.27
CA ASP A 126 21.75 -3.35 15.63
C ASP A 126 21.45 -1.85 15.71
N SER A 127 21.49 -1.17 14.56
CA SER A 127 21.27 0.26 14.46
C SER A 127 19.80 0.61 14.20
N MET A 128 19.40 1.77 14.73
CA MET A 128 18.11 2.40 14.49
C MET A 128 18.27 3.86 14.08
N MET A 129 17.51 4.27 13.07
CA MET A 129 17.41 5.63 12.57
C MET A 129 15.98 6.14 12.72
N VAL A 130 15.83 7.33 13.30
CA VAL A 130 14.53 7.95 13.57
C VAL A 130 14.47 9.30 12.89
N PHE A 131 13.46 9.51 12.05
CA PHE A 131 13.17 10.78 11.40
C PHE A 131 12.11 11.53 12.20
N LEU A 132 12.46 12.73 12.62
CA LEU A 132 11.62 13.66 13.37
C LEU A 132 11.49 14.94 12.54
N GLU A 133 10.28 15.30 12.15
CA GLU A 133 10.05 16.56 11.49
C GLU A 133 10.04 17.70 12.49
N THR A 134 10.96 18.64 12.31
CA THR A 134 10.94 19.86 13.11
C THR A 134 9.87 20.78 12.54
N GLN A 135 8.67 20.75 13.13
CA GLN A 135 7.73 21.86 13.00
C GLN A 135 8.37 23.06 13.68
N ARG A 136 9.16 23.84 12.95
CA ARG A 136 9.69 25.10 13.47
C ARG A 136 8.48 25.99 13.66
N GLN A 137 8.13 26.23 14.93
CA GLN A 137 7.18 27.23 15.38
C GLN A 137 7.39 28.55 14.60
N GLU A 138 6.56 28.80 13.58
CA GLU A 138 6.39 30.13 13.00
C GLU A 138 5.56 31.04 13.92
N GLU A 139 5.16 30.56 15.11
CA GLU A 139 4.33 31.31 16.06
C GLU A 139 5.05 32.46 16.78
N LYS A 140 6.39 32.58 16.71
CA LYS A 140 7.11 33.64 17.44
C LYS A 140 7.33 34.97 16.68
N LYS A 141 6.85 35.14 15.44
CA LYS A 141 6.98 36.42 14.71
C LYS A 141 5.73 37.29 14.62
N LYS A 142 4.56 36.85 15.12
CA LYS A 142 3.34 37.69 15.18
C LYS A 142 3.21 38.55 16.46
N MET A 143 4.14 38.46 17.40
CA MET A 143 4.08 39.18 18.68
C MET A 143 5.18 40.26 18.85
N GLN A 144 5.75 40.75 17.75
CA GLN A 144 6.74 41.84 17.77
C GLN A 144 6.48 42.85 16.65
N GLY A 145 5.22 43.29 16.56
CA GLY A 145 4.74 44.30 15.61
C GLY A 145 3.57 45.12 16.16
N ARG A 146 3.52 45.30 17.49
CA ARG A 146 2.65 46.29 18.15
C ARG A 146 3.47 47.02 19.20
N VAL A 147 4.28 47.96 18.72
CA VAL A 147 4.57 49.22 19.42
C VAL A 147 4.45 50.30 18.37
#